data_AF-A0A315QWN8-F1
#
_entry.id   AF-A0A315QWN8-F1
#
_cell.length_a   1.000
_cell.length_b   1.000
_cell.length_c   1.000
_cell.angle_alpha   90.00
_cell.angle_beta   90.00
_cell.angle_gamma   90.00
#
_symmetry.space_group_name_H-M   'P 1'
#
loop_
_entity.id
_entity.type
_entity.pdbx_description
1 polymer ?
#
loop_
_entity_poly.entity_id
_entity_poly.type
_entity_poly.pdbx_seq_one_letter_code
_entity_poly.pdbx_strand_id
1 'polypeptide(L)'
;NLDLSNSFIILMSIMIVLRIWSDIFSYISNGISRMKVQFYTSIIAAVINIPLSVYFARYLKMGNNGVVLGSIFSLSLFAIFGPLDIIKKIWGEKVVKKN
;
A
#
# COMPACT_ATOMS: atom_id res chain seq x y z
N ASN A 1 9.46 28.73 10.66
CA ASN A 1 8.15 28.24 11.14
C ASN A 1 7.49 27.45 10.03
N LEU A 2 7.71 26.13 10.01
CA LEU A 2 6.92 25.24 9.17
C LEU A 2 5.53 25.18 9.81
N ASP A 3 4.62 26.01 9.30
CA ASP A 3 3.21 26.00 9.68
C ASP A 3 2.56 24.76 9.06
N LEU A 4 2.95 23.60 9.59
CA LEU A 4 2.44 22.30 9.20
C LEU A 4 0.99 22.24 9.67
N SER A 5 0.07 22.48 8.74
CA SER A 5 -1.36 22.35 8.97
C SER A 5 -1.65 21.03 9.68
N ASN A 6 -2.38 21.08 10.80
CA ASN A 6 -2.74 19.91 11.61
C ASN A 6 -3.33 18.77 10.78
N SER A 7 -4.03 19.10 9.69
CA SER A 7 -4.57 18.13 8.73
C SER A 7 -3.49 17.28 8.05
N PHE A 8 -2.32 17.85 7.72
CA PHE A 8 -1.23 17.10 7.10
C PHE A 8 -0.59 16.12 8.09
N ILE A 9 -0.42 16.53 9.34
CA ILE A 9 0.13 15.67 10.40
C ILE A 9 -0.77 14.46 10.63
N ILE A 10 -2.10 14.66 10.68
CA ILE A 10 -3.07 13.57 10.83
C ILE A 10 -3.00 12.60 9.63
N LEU A 11 -2.94 13.13 8.40
CA LEU A 11 -2.81 12.31 7.19
C LEU A 11 -1.52 11.48 7.21
N MET A 12 -0.39 12.08 7.58
CA MET A 12 0.90 11.39 7.69
C MET A 12 0.86 10.27 8.74
N SER A 13 0.23 10.50 9.89
CA SER A 13 0.06 9.47 10.93
C SER A 13 -0.74 8.27 10.42
N ILE A 14 -1.84 8.50 9.70
CA ILE A 14 -2.64 7.43 9.09
C ILE A 14 -1.83 6.66 8.04
N MET A 15 -1.07 7.38 7.21
CA MET A 15 -0.20 6.78 6.21
C MET A 15 0.84 5.85 6.85
N ILE A 16 1.44 6.26 7.97
CA ILE A 16 2.43 5.48 8.70
C ILE A 16 1.83 4.18 9.25
N VAL A 17 0.64 4.23 9.84
CA VAL A 17 -0.04 3.02 10.34
C VAL A 17 -0.31 2.02 9.20
N LEU A 18 -0.82 2.50 8.07
CA LEU A 18 -1.04 1.66 6.88
C LEU A 18 0.27 1.12 6.30
N ARG A 19 1.36 1.89 6.40
CA ARG A 19 2.69 1.47 5.95
C ARG A 19 3.23 0.35 6.80
N ILE A 20 3.16 0.48 8.12
CA ILE A 20 3.59 -0.56 9.06
C ILE A 20 2.83 -1.86 8.80
N TRP A 21 1.51 -1.78 8.59
CA TRP A 21 0.70 -2.94 8.23
C TRP A 21 1.20 -3.60 6.94
N SER A 22 1.40 -2.82 5.88
CA SER A 22 1.87 -3.31 4.58
C SER A 22 3.27 -3.93 4.65
N ASP A 23 4.16 -3.33 5.43
CA ASP A 23 5.54 -3.81 5.61
C ASP A 23 5.55 -5.15 6.38
N ILE A 24 4.65 -5.40 7.32
CA ILE A 24 4.53 -6.69 8.01
C ILE A 24 4.24 -7.83 7.01
N PHE A 25 3.26 -7.66 6.11
CA PHE A 25 2.98 -8.65 5.07
C PHE A 25 4.12 -8.79 4.07
N SER A 26 4.82 -7.70 3.80
CA SER A 26 6.05 -7.71 3.00
C SER A 26 7.10 -8.62 3.61
N TYR A 27 7.37 -8.49 4.91
CA TYR A 27 8.36 -9.31 5.61
C TYR A 27 7.96 -10.78 5.65
N ILE A 28 6.66 -11.08 5.86
CA ILE A 28 6.15 -12.45 5.81
C ILE A 28 6.34 -13.05 4.40
N SER A 29 6.00 -12.30 3.34
CA SER A 29 6.17 -12.74 1.95
C SER A 29 7.65 -12.96 1.60
N ASN A 30 8.53 -12.08 2.06
CA ASN A 30 9.98 -12.20 1.90
C ASN A 30 10.53 -13.44 2.62
N GLY A 31 10.03 -13.78 3.81
CA GLY A 31 10.37 -15.01 4.53
C GLY A 31 9.99 -16.31 3.78
N ILE A 32 8.94 -16.27 2.97
CA ILE A 32 8.49 -17.40 2.12
C ILE A 32 9.31 -17.50 0.81
N SER A 33 10.33 -16.65 0.62
CA SER A 33 11.26 -16.68 -0.52
C SER A 33 10.60 -16.52 -1.91
N ARG A 34 9.44 -15.85 -1.98
CA ARG A 34 8.68 -15.63 -3.22
C ARG A 34 8.34 -14.13 -3.42
N MET A 35 9.38 -13.33 -3.66
CA MET A 35 9.29 -11.87 -3.93
C MET A 35 8.51 -11.47 -5.20
N LYS A 36 8.17 -12.42 -6.09
CA LYS A 36 7.61 -12.08 -7.41
C LYS A 36 6.26 -11.39 -7.32
N VAL A 37 5.37 -11.81 -6.43
CA VAL A 37 4.01 -11.25 -6.39
C VAL A 37 4.01 -9.84 -5.84
N GLN A 38 4.74 -9.59 -4.75
CA GLN A 38 4.95 -8.26 -4.19
C GLN A 38 5.52 -7.28 -5.22
N PHE A 39 6.41 -7.74 -6.10
CA PHE A 39 6.98 -6.91 -7.16
C PHE A 39 5.90 -6.49 -8.18
N TYR A 40 5.08 -7.43 -8.65
CA TYR A 40 3.99 -7.12 -9.58
C TYR A 40 2.91 -6.22 -8.96
N THR A 41 2.49 -6.47 -7.71
CA THR A 41 1.53 -5.59 -7.02
C THR A 41 2.11 -4.21 -6.76
N SER A 42 3.40 -4.09 -6.42
CA SER A 42 4.07 -2.81 -6.24
C SER A 42 4.12 -2.00 -7.55
N ILE A 43 4.38 -2.66 -8.68
CA ILE A 43 4.38 -1.99 -9.99
C ILE A 43 2.97 -1.48 -10.33
N ILE A 44 1.95 -2.32 -10.19
CA ILE A 44 0.56 -1.93 -10.47
C ILE A 44 0.13 -0.80 -9.53
N ALA A 45 0.46 -0.90 -8.25
CA ALA A 45 0.17 0.13 -7.26
C ALA A 45 0.87 1.45 -7.61
N ALA A 46 2.14 1.43 -8.02
CA ALA A 46 2.87 2.63 -8.43
C ALA A 46 2.25 3.29 -9.67
N VAL A 47 1.86 2.49 -10.67
CA VAL A 47 1.18 2.97 -11.88
C VAL A 47 -0.17 3.60 -11.57
N ILE A 48 -0.91 3.09 -10.58
CA ILE A 48 -2.20 3.66 -10.14
C ILE A 48 -1.99 4.86 -9.21
N ASN A 49 -0.95 4.86 -8.38
CA ASN A 49 -0.67 5.91 -7.40
C ASN A 49 -0.39 7.26 -8.06
N ILE A 50 0.45 7.29 -9.11
CA ILE A 50 0.84 8.52 -9.80
C ILE A 50 -0.40 9.29 -10.34
N PRO A 51 -1.28 8.71 -11.16
CA PRO A 51 -2.45 9.41 -11.67
C PRO A 51 -3.43 9.80 -10.57
N LEU A 52 -3.60 8.97 -9.54
CA LEU A 52 -4.49 9.28 -8.41
C LEU A 52 -3.96 10.43 -7.57
N SER A 53 -2.65 10.46 -7.30
CA SER A 53 -1.96 11.56 -6.62
C SER A 53 -2.05 12.86 -7.41
N VAL A 54 -1.90 12.81 -8.75
CA VAL A 54 -2.08 13.97 -9.62
C VAL A 54 -3.53 14.45 -9.63
N TYR A 55 -4.50 13.53 -9.60
CA TYR A 55 -5.92 13.86 -9.52
C TYR A 55 -6.24 14.59 -8.20
N PHE A 56 -5.86 14.03 -7.05
CA PHE A 56 -6.11 14.67 -5.75
C PHE A 56 -5.33 15.98 -5.57
N ALA A 57 -4.10 16.08 -6.05
CA ALA A 57 -3.32 17.31 -5.95
C ALA A 57 -3.89 18.44 -6.84
N ARG A 58 -4.30 18.12 -8.07
CA ARG A 58 -4.66 19.12 -9.08
C ARG A 58 -6.16 19.42 -9.17
N TYR A 59 -7.02 18.40 -9.07
CA TYR A 59 -8.48 18.59 -9.13
C TYR A 59 -9.08 19.09 -7.82
N LEU A 60 -8.60 18.62 -6.67
CA LEU A 60 -9.10 19.07 -5.35
C LEU A 60 -8.35 20.30 -4.79
N LYS A 61 -7.34 20.82 -5.50
CA LYS A 61 -6.50 21.96 -5.05
C LYS A 61 -5.87 21.78 -3.65
N MET A 62 -5.71 20.54 -3.19
CA MET A 62 -5.20 20.22 -1.84
C MET A 62 -3.66 20.27 -1.74
N GLY A 63 -2.95 20.54 -2.84
CA GLY A 63 -1.48 20.66 -2.84
C GLY A 63 -0.80 19.43 -2.24
N ASN A 64 0.02 19.65 -1.21
CA ASN A 64 0.75 18.58 -0.50
C ASN A 64 -0.16 17.56 0.18
N ASN A 65 -1.32 17.96 0.71
CA ASN A 65 -2.27 17.03 1.35
C ASN A 65 -2.84 16.04 0.32
N GLY A 66 -3.00 16.46 -0.94
CA GLY A 66 -3.51 15.62 -2.02
C GLY A 66 -2.54 14.50 -2.41
N VAL A 67 -1.23 14.76 -2.37
CA VAL A 67 -0.20 13.75 -2.65
C VAL A 67 -0.14 12.68 -1.54
N VAL A 68 -0.28 13.10 -0.29
CA VAL A 68 -0.33 12.17 0.86
C VAL A 68 -1.59 11.31 0.80
N LEU A 69 -2.74 11.88 0.44
CA LEU A 69 -3.97 11.11 0.24
C LEU A 69 -3.87 10.09 -0.91
N GLY A 70 -3.24 10.46 -2.03
CA GLY A 70 -2.99 9.51 -3.12
C GLY A 70 -2.08 8.35 -2.68
N SER A 71 -1.07 8.64 -1.86
CA SER A 71 -0.20 7.64 -1.26
C SER A 71 -0.93 6.73 -0.27
N ILE A 72 -1.79 7.29 0.59
CA ILE A 72 -2.66 6.53 1.50
C ILE A 72 -3.56 5.59 0.71
N PHE A 73 -4.18 6.06 -0.38
CA PHE A 73 -5.05 5.23 -1.20
C PHE A 73 -4.31 4.07 -1.86
N SER A 74 -3.13 4.35 -2.40
CA SER A 74 -2.26 3.32 -2.98
C SER A 74 -1.77 2.32 -1.93
N LEU A 75 -1.42 2.78 -0.73
CA LEU A 75 -1.03 1.90 0.36
C LEU A 75 -2.22 1.06 0.83
N SER A 76 -3.42 1.63 0.93
CA SER A 76 -4.63 0.89 1.31
C SER A 76 -4.97 -0.20 0.29
N LEU A 77 -4.81 0.07 -1.01
CA LEU A 77 -4.91 -0.97 -2.03
C LEU A 77 -3.92 -2.10 -1.75
N PHE A 78 -2.64 -1.77 -1.55
CA PHE A 78 -1.62 -2.77 -1.25
C PHE A 78 -1.88 -3.52 0.08
N ALA A 79 -2.37 -2.84 1.10
CA ALA A 79 -2.71 -3.39 2.41
C ALA A 79 -3.83 -4.43 2.37
N ILE A 80 -4.71 -4.36 1.35
CA ILE A 80 -5.77 -5.35 1.12
C ILE A 80 -5.26 -6.48 0.22
N PHE A 81 -4.55 -6.15 -0.86
CA PHE A 81 -4.05 -7.16 -1.81
C PHE A 81 -2.94 -8.04 -1.23
N GLY A 82 -2.09 -7.50 -0.34
CA GLY A 82 -1.03 -8.25 0.35
C GLY A 82 -1.52 -9.48 1.13
N PRO A 83 -2.44 -9.33 2.10
CA PRO A 83 -2.98 -10.46 2.85
C PRO A 83 -3.75 -11.45 1.98
N LEU A 84 -4.51 -10.97 0.98
CA LEU A 84 -5.23 -11.85 0.06
C LEU A 84 -4.30 -12.79 -0.72
N ASP A 85 -3.16 -12.29 -1.16
CA ASP A 85 -2.16 -13.10 -1.87
C ASP A 85 -1.56 -14.18 -0.96
N ILE A 86 -1.21 -13.82 0.28
CA ILE A 86 -0.67 -14.75 1.27
C ILE A 86 -1.68 -15.85 1.61
N ILE A 87 -2.95 -15.50 1.83
CA ILE A 87 -4.00 -16.48 2.14
C ILE A 87 -4.23 -17.43 0.96
N LYS A 88 -4.32 -16.91 -0.27
CA LYS A 88 -4.48 -17.72 -1.47
C LYS A 88 -3.33 -18.70 -1.65
N LYS A 89 -2.10 -18.27 -1.33
CA LYS A 89 -0.89 -19.10 -1.42
C LYS A 89 -0.88 -20.22 -0.37
N ILE A 90 -1.13 -19.89 0.90
CA ILE A 90 -1.20 -20.87 2.00
C ILE A 90 -2.26 -21.93 1.70
N TRP A 91 -3.40 -21.53 1.16
CA TRP A 91 -4.45 -22.46 0.78
C TRP A 91 -4.03 -23.37 -0.40
N GLY A 92 -3.39 -22.81 -1.42
CA GLY A 92 -2.88 -23.57 -2.56
C GLY A 92 -1.83 -24.62 -2.17
N GLU A 93 -0.91 -24.29 -1.26
CA GLU A 93 0.08 -25.26 -0.76
C GLU A 93 -0.53 -26.38 0.09
N LYS A 94 -1.57 -26.08 0.87
CA LYS A 94 -2.32 -27.12 1.61
C LYS A 94 -3.03 -28.12 0.70
N VAL A 95 -3.49 -27.69 -0.48
CA VAL A 95 -4.15 -28.58 -1.45
C VAL A 95 -3.13 -29.50 -2.13
N VAL A 96 -1.93 -29.01 -2.46
CA VAL A 96 -0.88 -29.81 -3.11
C VAL A 96 -0.29 -30.86 -2.17
N LYS A 97 -0.13 -30.56 -0.87
CA LYS A 97 0.37 -31.52 0.13
C LYS A 97 -0.63 -32.60 0.55
N LYS A 98 -1.90 -32.50 0.14
CA LYS A 98 -2.96 -33.44 0.50
C LYS A 98 -3.20 -34.52 -0.57
N ASN A 99 -2.58 -34.39 -1.75
CA ASN A 99 -2.53 -35.41 -2.80
C ASN A 99 -1.20 -36.15 -2.77
#